data_AF-A0A357T161-F1
#
_entry.id   AF-A0A357T161-F1
#
_cell.length_a   1.000
_cell.length_b   1.000
_cell.length_c   1.000
_cell.angle_alpha   90.00
_cell.angle_beta   90.00
_cell.angle_gamma   90.00
#
_symmetry.space_group_name_H-M   'P 1'
#
loop_
_entity.id
_entity.type
_entity.pdbx_description
1 polymer ?
#
loop_
_entity_poly.entity_id
_entity_poly.type
_entity_poly.pdbx_seq_one_letter_code
_entity_poly.pdbx_strand_id
1 'polypeptide(L)' 'EEILKILRTNKVRTTFFLCGLWIEKYPELVKRIAIEGHELGNHSYTHPHMNNLSEREITHELLRTHDQIKELTGQNA' A
#
# COMPACT_ATOMS: atom_id res chain seq x y z
N GLU A 1 -8.82 -10.74 -3.04
CA GLU A 1 -8.14 -12.00 -3.44
C GLU A 1 -8.41 -12.40 -4.89
N GLU A 2 -9.63 -12.22 -5.43
CA GLU A 2 -9.96 -12.54 -6.82
C GLU A 2 -9.06 -11.82 -7.85
N ILE A 3 -8.79 -10.53 -7.66
CA ILE A 3 -7.88 -9.74 -8.51
C ILE A 3 -6.50 -10.40 -8.58
N LEU A 4 -5.92 -10.82 -7.45
CA LEU A 4 -4.61 -11.49 -7.44
C LEU A 4 -4.64 -12.82 -8.20
N LYS A 5 -5.73 -13.59 -8.08
CA LYS A 5 -5.91 -14.82 -8.86
C LYS A 5 -5.91 -14.53 -10.36
N ILE A 6 -6.63 -13.51 -10.80
CA ILE A 6 -6.71 -13.10 -12.21
C ILE A 6 -5.33 -12.66 -12.72
N LEU A 7 -4.64 -11.78 -11.97
CA LEU A 7 -3.30 -11.30 -12.33
C LEU A 7 -2.29 -12.45 -12.46
N ARG A 8 -2.27 -13.37 -11.48
CA ARG A 8 -1.41 -14.56 -11.51
C ARG A 8 -1.71 -15.47 -12.69
N THR A 9 -2.99 -15.71 -12.99
CA THR A 9 -3.42 -16.55 -14.12
C THR A 9 -2.94 -15.97 -15.44
N ASN A 10 -2.99 -14.65 -15.58
CA ASN A 10 -2.56 -13.93 -16.78
C ASN A 10 -1.06 -13.58 -16.75
N LYS A 11 -0.31 -13.98 -15.72
CA LYS A 11 1.11 -13.65 -15.52
C LYS A 11 1.39 -12.14 -15.58
N VAL A 12 0.46 -11.33 -15.09
CA VAL A 12 0.55 -9.87 -15.06
C VAL A 12 1.04 -9.42 -13.69
N ARG A 13 2.02 -8.52 -13.67
CA ARG A 13 2.40 -7.73 -12.49
C ARG A 13 1.84 -6.33 -12.64
N THR A 14 1.47 -5.72 -11.52
CA THR A 14 0.90 -4.37 -11.46
C THR A 14 1.38 -3.70 -10.18
N THR A 15 1.07 -2.42 -10.06
CA THR A 15 1.28 -1.62 -8.84
C THR A 15 -0.03 -1.55 -8.05
N PHE A 16 0.04 -1.72 -6.74
CA PHE A 16 -1.09 -1.57 -5.81
C PHE A 16 -0.85 -0.35 -4.92
N PHE A 17 -1.73 0.64 -5.01
CA PHE A 17 -1.72 1.81 -4.13
C PHE A 17 -2.52 1.50 -2.87
N LEU A 18 -1.84 1.45 -1.72
CA LEU A 18 -2.42 1.00 -0.45
C LEU A 18 -2.58 2.16 0.54
N CYS A 19 -3.75 2.21 1.20
CA CYS A 19 -3.93 3.09 2.34
C CYS A 19 -3.46 2.39 3.62
N GLY A 20 -2.82 3.12 4.54
CA GLY A 20 -2.31 2.61 5.81
C GLY A 20 -3.34 1.86 6.65
N LEU A 21 -4.58 2.36 6.74
CA LEU A 21 -5.68 1.68 7.44
C LEU A 21 -5.93 0.25 6.93
N TRP A 22 -5.75 0.01 5.63
CA TRP A 22 -5.93 -1.32 5.05
C TRP A 22 -4.73 -2.21 5.27
N ILE A 23 -3.53 -1.64 5.39
CA ILE A 23 -2.31 -2.37 5.74
C ILE A 23 -2.43 -2.91 7.18
N GLU A 24 -2.88 -2.09 8.13
CA GLU A 24 -3.12 -2.53 9.51
C GLU A 24 -4.18 -3.62 9.60
N LYS A 25 -5.26 -3.49 8.82
CA LYS A 25 -6.38 -4.42 8.85
C LYS A 25 -6.07 -5.76 8.18
N TYR A 26 -5.25 -5.76 7.13
CA TYR A 26 -4.99 -6.95 6.30
C TYR A 26 -3.50 -7.17 6.01
N PRO A 27 -2.64 -7.27 7.02
CA PRO A 27 -1.19 -7.35 6.82
C PRO A 27 -0.78 -8.58 5.99
N GLU A 28 -1.44 -9.72 6.18
CA GLU A 28 -1.13 -10.95 5.43
C GLU A 28 -1.51 -10.85 3.94
N LEU A 29 -2.51 -10.04 3.59
CA LEU A 29 -2.84 -9.77 2.19
C LEU A 29 -1.78 -8.89 1.55
N VAL A 30 -1.29 -7.86 2.25
CA VAL A 30 -0.24 -6.97 1.76
C VAL A 30 1.07 -7.72 1.53
N LYS A 31 1.49 -8.58 2.48
CA LYS A 31 2.64 -9.48 2.28
C LYS A 31 2.46 -10.34 1.03
N ARG A 32 1.26 -10.89 0.82
CA ARG A 32 0.97 -11.73 -0.35
C ARG A 32 1.10 -10.94 -1.67
N ILE A 33 0.58 -9.71 -1.71
CA ILE A 33 0.75 -8.82 -2.87
C ILE A 33 2.24 -8.65 -3.20
N ALA A 34 3.06 -8.36 -2.19
CA ALA A 34 4.52 -8.20 -2.37
C ALA A 34 5.21 -9.50 -2.80
N ILE A 35 4.89 -10.64 -2.17
CA ILE A 35 5.46 -11.96 -2.49
C ILE A 35 5.11 -12.41 -3.91
N GLU A 36 3.91 -12.08 -4.41
CA GLU A 36 3.51 -12.34 -5.81
C GLU A 36 4.25 -11.44 -6.83
N GLY A 37 5.11 -10.53 -6.35
CA GLY A 37 6.00 -9.71 -7.18
C GLY A 37 5.34 -8.44 -7.71
N HIS A 38 4.29 -7.97 -7.06
CA HIS A 38 3.67 -6.67 -7.34
C HIS A 38 4.42 -5.53 -6.64
N GLU A 39 4.40 -4.36 -7.26
CA GLU A 39 4.91 -3.13 -6.65
C GLU A 39 3.85 -2.56 -5.69
N LEU A 40 4.29 -2.04 -4.55
CA LEU A 40 3.44 -1.34 -3.60
C LEU A 40 3.67 0.17 -3.68
N GLY A 41 2.58 0.92 -3.86
CA GLY A 41 2.57 2.38 -3.84
C GLY A 41 1.87 2.93 -2.60
N ASN A 42 2.30 4.10 -2.16
CA ASN A 42 1.70 4.80 -1.03
C ASN A 42 0.43 5.57 -1.45
N HIS A 43 -0.68 5.28 -0.79
CA HIS A 43 -1.95 5.97 -1.02
C HIS A 43 -2.45 6.71 0.23
N SER A 44 -1.52 7.28 1.00
CA SER A 44 -1.72 7.93 2.30
C SER A 44 -2.27 6.99 3.38
N TYR A 45 -2.47 7.48 4.59
CA TYR A 45 -2.85 6.63 5.71
C TYR A 45 -4.37 6.45 5.78
N THR A 46 -5.11 7.56 5.77
CA THR A 46 -6.58 7.61 5.83
C THR A 46 -7.26 7.96 4.51
N HIS A 47 -6.50 8.26 3.45
CA HIS A 47 -7.02 8.80 2.19
C HIS A 47 -7.82 10.11 2.34
N PRO A 48 -7.26 11.14 3.01
CA PRO A 48 -7.90 12.43 3.12
C PRO A 48 -7.78 13.22 1.80
N HIS A 49 -8.60 14.25 1.66
CA HIS A 49 -8.39 15.27 0.64
C HIS A 49 -7.15 16.10 0.98
N MET A 50 -6.01 15.78 0.37
CA MET A 50 -4.70 16.35 0.69
C MET A 50 -4.63 17.88 0.60
N ASN A 51 -5.44 18.49 -0.28
CA ASN A 51 -5.54 19.94 -0.42
C ASN A 51 -6.15 20.65 0.81
N ASN A 52 -6.75 19.91 1.73
CA ASN A 52 -7.33 20.45 2.97
C ASN A 52 -6.38 20.29 4.17
N LEU A 53 -5.18 19.75 3.98
CA LEU A 53 -4.23 19.45 5.04
C LEU A 53 -3.05 20.42 5.04
N SER A 54 -2.48 20.63 6.22
CA SER A 54 -1.17 21.25 6.37
C SER A 54 -0.06 20.32 5.88
N GLU A 55 1.11 20.87 5.58
CA GLU A 55 2.30 20.09 5.19
C GLU A 55 2.66 19.02 6.25
N ARG A 56 2.50 19.34 7.54
CA ARG A 56 2.75 18.41 8.64
C ARG A 56 1.78 17.23 8.62
N GLU A 57 0.51 17.48 8.32
CA GLU A 57 -0.51 16.43 8.24
C GLU A 57 -0.30 15.56 6.99
N ILE A 58 0.03 16.16 5.85
CA ILE A 58 0.41 15.43 4.63
C ILE A 58 1.62 14.52 4.92
N THR A 59 2.65 15.06 5.58
CA THR A 59 3.84 14.31 5.95
C THR A 59 3.50 13.13 6.87
N HIS A 60 2.62 13.34 7.85
CA HIS A 60 2.16 12.27 8.74
C HIS A 60 1.42 11.16 7.98
N GLU A 61 0.52 11.53 7.08
CA GLU A 61 -0.23 10.61 6.23
C GLU A 61 0.68 9.78 5.32
N LEU A 62 1.71 10.38 4.74
CA LEU A 62 2.65 9.70 3.84
C LEU A 62 3.64 8.81 4.61
N LEU A 63 4.31 9.35 5.63
CA LEU A 63 5.36 8.61 6.35
C LEU A 63 4.81 7.40 7.07
N ARG A 64 3.63 7.52 7.71
CA ARG A 64 3.02 6.39 8.42
C ARG A 64 2.74 5.21 7.47
N THR A 65 2.21 5.48 6.29
CA THR A 65 1.96 4.44 5.28
C THR A 65 3.26 3.89 4.69
N HIS A 66 4.27 4.74 4.44
CA HIS A 66 5.58 4.32 3.97
C HIS A 66 6.22 3.32 4.94
N ASP A 67 6.27 3.67 6.23
CA ASP A 67 6.89 2.86 7.27
C ASP A 67 6.18 1.51 7.40
N GLN A 68 4.84 1.50 7.32
CA GLN A 68 4.06 0.26 7.35
C GLN A 68 4.36 -0.66 6.17
N ILE A 69 4.43 -0.13 4.95
CA ILE A 69 4.78 -0.94 3.76
C ILE A 69 6.19 -1.51 3.90
N LYS A 70 7.13 -0.66 4.33
CA LYS A 70 8.55 -1.02 4.47
C LYS A 70 8.80 -2.06 5.55
N GLU A 71 8.21 -1.89 6.73
CA GLU A 71 8.31 -2.85 7.83
C GLU A 71 7.74 -4.22 7.44
N LEU A 72 6.60 -4.21 6.75
CA LEU A 72 5.86 -5.43 6.45
C LEU A 72 6.44 -6.21 5.26
N THR A 73 7.03 -5.53 4.28
CA THR A 73 7.38 -6.13 2.98
C THR A 73 8.82 -5.88 2.53
N GLY A 74 9.52 -4.93 3.15
CA GLY A 74 10.84 -4.47 2.72
C GLY A 74 10.84 -3.58 1.47
N GLN A 75 9.69 -3.33 0.84
CA GLN A 75 9.56 -2.40 -0.29
C GLN A 75 9.54 -0.95 0.21
N ASN A 76 10.15 -0.03 -0.55
CA ASN A 76 9.97 1.41 -0.33
C ASN A 76 8.82 1.89 -1.21
N ALA A 77 7.90 2.68 -0.64
CA ALA A 77 6.67 3.12 -1.30
C ALA A 77 6.31 4.58 -1.02
#